data_AF-A0A8H4T1S3-F1
#
_entry.id   AF-A0A8H4T1S3-F1
#
_cell.length_a   1.000
_cell.length_b   1.000
_cell.length_c   1.000
_cell.angle_alpha   90.00
_cell.angle_beta   90.00
_cell.angle_gamma   90.00
#
_symmetry.space_group_name_H-M   'P 1'
#
loop_
_entity.id
_entity.type
_entity.pdbx_description
1 polymer ?
#
loop_
_entity_poly.entity_id
_entity_poly.type
_entity_poly.pdbx_seq_one_letter_code
_entity_poly.pdbx_strand_id
1 'polypeptide(L)'
;MQVFTARNPPTRYLLLTETRSIMFEFSGCLHLARSYETVDKVCTAKSVTFSSSGPNVHDKERKWAQETADLVENLIRKRNATLGLERIYANVAHALNHAQICNWAERRLCRDSTHQRWATDKPLVPGVSSYVIQRNNLVALDTDVVGCHGYYSDFSRTFYAGPDPPTDEGKELCGTALAQLNHNMSILRPGLTFREYTDLALGIPEQY
;
A
#
# COMPACT_ATOMS: atom_id res chain seq x y z
N MET A 1 7.14 -14.11 2.48
CA MET A 1 6.29 -13.85 3.67
C MET A 1 5.75 -12.41 3.64
N GLN A 2 4.96 -12.03 2.63
CA GLN A 2 4.67 -10.61 2.35
C GLN A 2 3.96 -9.88 3.50
N VAL A 3 2.89 -10.47 4.05
CA VAL A 3 2.13 -9.86 5.17
C VAL A 3 2.98 -9.67 6.42
N PHE A 4 3.81 -10.67 6.75
CA PHE A 4 4.73 -10.59 7.89
C PHE A 4 5.74 -9.46 7.70
N THR A 5 6.38 -9.39 6.52
CA THR A 5 7.40 -8.37 6.24
C THR A 5 6.80 -6.96 6.19
N ALA A 6 5.56 -6.81 5.69
CA ALA A 6 4.84 -5.53 5.67
C ALA A 6 4.54 -4.98 7.07
N ARG A 7 4.36 -5.86 8.07
CA ARG A 7 4.11 -5.48 9.47
C ARG A 7 5.38 -5.37 10.32
N ASN A 8 6.51 -5.87 9.82
CA ASN A 8 7.78 -5.95 10.53
C ASN A 8 8.93 -5.33 9.72
N PRO A 9 8.86 -4.09 9.20
CA PRO A 9 10.01 -3.48 8.53
C PRO A 9 11.18 -3.28 9.52
N PRO A 10 12.45 -3.32 9.07
CA PRO A 10 12.96 -3.61 7.73
C PRO A 10 13.41 -5.08 7.58
N THR A 11 12.53 -6.06 7.79
CA THR A 11 12.87 -7.50 7.71
C THR A 11 13.00 -8.07 6.29
N ARG A 12 12.53 -7.33 5.27
CA ARG A 12 12.78 -7.57 3.85
C ARG A 12 12.59 -6.25 3.10
N TYR A 13 13.57 -5.82 2.30
CA TYR A 13 13.50 -4.55 1.58
C TYR A 13 14.47 -4.53 0.38
N LEU A 14 14.18 -3.68 -0.59
CA LEU A 14 15.03 -3.46 -1.76
C LEU A 14 15.72 -2.10 -1.62
N LEU A 15 17.04 -2.08 -1.70
CA LEU A 15 17.81 -0.84 -1.84
C LEU A 15 18.09 -0.61 -3.31
N LEU A 16 17.62 0.53 -3.83
CA LEU A 16 17.79 0.93 -5.21
C LEU A 16 18.64 2.20 -5.30
N THR A 17 19.60 2.19 -6.22
CA THR A 17 20.27 3.38 -6.74
C THR A 17 20.11 3.42 -8.25
N GLU A 18 20.62 4.46 -8.91
CA GLU A 18 20.61 4.56 -10.37
C GLU A 18 21.25 3.34 -11.05
N THR A 19 22.23 2.70 -10.41
CA THR A 19 23.05 1.65 -11.02
C THR A 19 23.10 0.34 -10.22
N ARG A 20 22.36 0.24 -9.12
CA ARG A 20 22.40 -0.94 -8.24
C ARG A 20 21.04 -1.30 -7.67
N SER A 21 20.77 -2.60 -7.61
CA SER A 21 19.63 -3.20 -6.93
C SER A 21 20.10 -4.26 -5.94
N ILE A 22 19.90 -4.01 -4.64
CA ILE A 22 20.30 -4.93 -3.57
C ILE A 22 19.07 -5.36 -2.78
N MET A 23 18.73 -6.64 -2.89
CA MET A 23 17.64 -7.23 -2.12
C MET A 23 18.15 -7.66 -0.74
N PHE A 24 17.56 -7.14 0.31
CA PHE A 24 17.74 -7.63 1.66
C PHE A 24 16.61 -8.60 1.98
N GLU A 25 16.92 -9.90 2.01
CA GLU A 25 15.97 -10.97 2.31
C GLU A 25 15.95 -11.34 3.78
N PHE A 26 14.83 -11.88 4.24
CA PHE A 26 14.72 -12.41 5.60
C PHE A 26 15.77 -13.51 5.84
N SER A 27 16.25 -13.63 7.08
CA SER A 27 17.25 -14.65 7.44
C SER A 27 16.76 -16.06 7.10
N GLY A 28 17.59 -16.84 6.39
CA GLY A 28 17.24 -18.17 5.88
C GLY A 28 16.48 -18.17 4.55
N CYS A 29 16.03 -17.00 4.06
CA CYS A 29 15.19 -16.88 2.87
C CYS A 29 15.92 -16.34 1.63
N LEU A 30 17.25 -16.23 1.65
CA LEU A 30 18.07 -15.76 0.51
C LEU A 30 17.75 -16.50 -0.80
N HIS A 31 17.38 -17.77 -0.71
CA HIS A 31 17.04 -18.61 -1.86
C HIS A 31 15.81 -18.12 -2.64
N LEU A 32 14.89 -17.37 -2.00
CA LEU A 32 13.67 -16.87 -2.62
C LEU A 32 13.93 -15.77 -3.67
N ALA A 33 15.09 -15.09 -3.59
CA ALA A 33 15.46 -14.02 -4.50
C ALA A 33 16.58 -14.42 -5.49
N ARG A 34 17.05 -15.67 -5.46
CA ARG A 34 18.20 -16.12 -6.27
C ARG A 34 17.96 -16.07 -7.78
N SER A 35 16.71 -16.21 -8.21
CA SER A 35 16.33 -16.21 -9.64
C SER A 35 15.91 -14.83 -10.15
N TYR A 36 16.07 -13.77 -9.37
CA TYR A 36 15.72 -12.42 -9.81
C TYR A 36 16.84 -11.84 -10.66
N GLU A 37 16.63 -11.84 -11.98
CA GLU A 37 17.60 -11.36 -12.97
C GLU A 37 17.91 -9.87 -12.84
N THR A 38 16.98 -9.09 -12.28
CA THR A 38 17.12 -7.64 -12.08
C THR A 38 17.71 -7.26 -10.72
N VAL A 39 18.11 -8.23 -9.89
CA VAL A 39 18.71 -8.02 -8.57
C VAL A 39 20.19 -8.34 -8.62
N ASP A 40 21.05 -7.33 -8.47
CA ASP A 40 22.51 -7.51 -8.53
C ASP A 40 23.05 -8.35 -7.37
N LYS A 41 22.43 -8.21 -6.20
CA LYS A 41 22.90 -8.84 -4.97
C LYS A 41 21.77 -9.14 -4.01
N VAL A 42 21.80 -10.33 -3.41
CA VAL A 42 20.92 -10.71 -2.30
C VAL A 42 21.74 -10.75 -1.00
N CYS A 43 21.31 -9.99 -0.01
CA CYS A 43 21.90 -9.87 1.32
C CYS A 43 20.91 -10.34 2.38
N THR A 44 21.40 -10.71 3.57
CA THR A 44 20.53 -10.97 4.71
C THR A 44 20.10 -9.65 5.36
N ALA A 45 18.79 -9.46 5.51
CA ALA A 45 18.21 -8.35 6.26
C ALA A 45 18.50 -8.51 7.75
N LYS A 46 18.80 -7.38 8.41
CA LYS A 46 18.91 -7.30 9.86
C LYS A 46 17.59 -6.80 10.41
N SER A 47 16.91 -7.64 11.19
CA SER A 47 15.69 -7.25 11.87
C SER A 47 16.02 -6.30 13.03
N VAL A 48 15.35 -5.14 13.06
CA VAL A 48 15.41 -4.17 14.16
C VAL A 48 14.06 -3.96 14.81
N THR A 49 13.17 -4.95 14.73
CA THR A 49 11.87 -4.92 15.41
C THR A 49 12.02 -5.27 16.88
N PHE A 50 11.12 -4.79 17.73
CA PHE A 50 11.07 -5.17 19.14
C PHE A 50 10.95 -6.69 19.33
N SER A 51 10.17 -7.37 18.50
CA SER A 51 10.02 -8.84 18.53
C SER A 51 11.34 -9.60 18.33
N SER A 52 12.30 -9.01 17.62
CA SER A 52 13.61 -9.63 17.36
C SER A 52 14.74 -9.09 18.24
N SER A 53 14.64 -7.84 18.69
CA SER A 53 15.72 -7.13 19.39
C SER A 53 15.47 -6.95 20.90
N GLY A 54 14.23 -7.15 21.35
CA GLY A 54 13.82 -6.98 22.74
C GLY A 54 14.11 -5.56 23.25
N PRO A 55 14.47 -5.41 24.54
CA PRO A 55 14.75 -4.11 25.17
C PRO A 55 15.88 -3.31 24.50
N ASN A 56 16.79 -3.97 23.77
CA ASN A 56 17.94 -3.33 23.12
C ASN A 56 17.64 -2.81 21.70
N VAL A 57 16.35 -2.67 21.37
CA VAL A 57 15.91 -2.28 20.01
C VAL A 57 16.55 -0.98 19.54
N HIS A 58 16.67 0.04 20.39
CA HIS A 58 17.23 1.34 20.01
C HIS A 58 18.71 1.28 19.61
N ASP A 59 19.51 0.44 20.26
CA ASP A 59 20.92 0.24 19.88
C ASP A 59 21.02 -0.47 18.52
N LYS A 60 20.14 -1.44 18.28
CA LYS A 60 20.07 -2.16 17.02
C LYS A 60 19.62 -1.24 15.88
N GLU A 61 18.65 -0.36 16.13
CA GLU A 61 18.17 0.64 15.17
C GLU A 61 19.27 1.62 14.78
N ARG A 62 20.00 2.19 15.75
CA ARG A 62 21.13 3.08 15.48
C ARG A 62 22.23 2.38 14.69
N LYS A 63 22.59 1.16 15.09
CA LYS A 63 23.62 0.39 14.39
C LYS A 63 23.21 0.06 12.95
N TRP A 64 21.98 -0.40 12.76
CA TRP A 64 21.43 -0.67 11.44
C TRP A 64 21.42 0.60 10.56
N ALA A 65 20.97 1.73 11.12
CA ALA A 65 20.94 3.00 10.41
C ALA A 65 22.34 3.44 9.96
N GLN A 66 23.36 3.32 10.81
CA GLN A 66 24.75 3.63 10.44
C GLN A 66 25.27 2.70 9.34
N GLU A 67 25.02 1.39 9.44
CA GLU A 67 25.46 0.44 8.42
C GLU A 67 24.77 0.66 7.06
N THR A 68 23.48 0.98 7.07
CA THR A 68 22.72 1.34 5.87
C THR A 68 23.22 2.66 5.29
N ALA A 69 23.52 3.63 6.14
CA ALA A 69 24.11 4.90 5.75
C ALA A 69 25.46 4.68 5.04
N ASP A 70 26.40 4.01 5.69
CA ASP A 70 27.71 3.71 5.14
C ASP A 70 27.60 2.94 3.81
N LEU A 71 26.67 1.99 3.71
CA LEU A 71 26.40 1.27 2.47
C LEU A 71 25.96 2.22 1.35
N VAL A 72 24.98 3.09 1.61
CA VAL A 72 24.47 4.05 0.61
C VAL A 72 25.59 4.97 0.14
N GLU A 73 26.35 5.59 1.06
CA GLU A 73 27.45 6.49 0.68
C GLU A 73 28.50 5.78 -0.18
N ASN A 74 28.81 4.52 0.15
CA ASN A 74 29.75 3.72 -0.63
C ASN A 74 29.22 3.38 -2.01
N LEU A 75 27.92 3.11 -2.15
CA LEU A 75 27.30 2.78 -3.43
C LEU A 75 27.22 4.00 -4.36
N ILE A 76 26.86 5.17 -3.84
CA ILE A 76 26.64 6.38 -4.67
C ILE A 76 27.80 7.37 -4.65
N ARG A 77 28.85 7.11 -3.85
CA ARG A 77 30.05 7.97 -3.68
C ARG A 77 29.71 9.41 -3.27
N LYS A 78 28.66 9.59 -2.48
CA LYS A 78 28.18 10.89 -2.01
C LYS A 78 27.78 10.79 -0.54
N ARG A 79 28.31 11.70 0.27
CA ARG A 79 27.84 11.90 1.66
C ARG A 79 26.55 12.71 1.70
N ASN A 80 25.78 12.53 2.77
CA ASN A 80 24.52 13.24 2.98
C ASN A 80 23.54 13.06 1.81
N ALA A 81 23.41 11.82 1.35
CA ALA A 81 22.45 11.47 0.31
C ALA A 81 21.01 11.78 0.76
N THR A 82 20.13 12.06 -0.19
CA THR A 82 18.69 12.04 0.09
C THR A 82 18.18 10.63 -0.18
N LEU A 83 17.72 9.94 0.86
CA LEU A 83 17.19 8.59 0.76
C LEU A 83 15.65 8.62 0.74
N GLY A 84 15.08 8.09 -0.34
CA GLY A 84 13.64 7.82 -0.41
C GLY A 84 13.29 6.62 0.47
N LEU A 85 12.31 6.79 1.35
CA LEU A 85 11.82 5.74 2.24
C LEU A 85 10.33 5.50 1.95
N GLU A 86 9.96 4.23 1.76
CA GLU A 86 8.56 3.84 1.57
C GLU A 86 7.92 3.48 2.92
N ARG A 87 8.05 2.24 3.38
CA ARG A 87 7.47 1.76 4.64
C ARG A 87 8.54 1.35 5.63
N ILE A 88 8.74 2.18 6.65
CA ILE A 88 9.65 1.92 7.77
C ILE A 88 9.11 2.51 9.06
N TYR A 89 9.53 2.01 10.23
CA TYR A 89 9.12 2.62 11.50
C TYR A 89 9.76 4.00 11.69
N ALA A 90 9.02 4.92 12.31
CA ALA A 90 9.42 6.32 12.45
C ALA A 90 10.74 6.49 13.22
N ASN A 91 10.97 5.69 14.27
CA ASN A 91 12.21 5.68 15.04
C ASN A 91 13.42 5.20 14.20
N VAL A 92 13.21 4.23 13.30
CA VAL A 92 14.26 3.79 12.36
C VAL A 92 14.57 4.88 11.34
N ALA A 93 13.55 5.58 10.80
CA ALA A 93 13.75 6.74 9.93
C ALA A 93 14.49 7.87 10.65
N HIS A 94 14.18 8.10 11.93
CA HIS A 94 14.89 9.07 12.76
C HIS A 94 16.36 8.70 12.97
N ALA A 95 16.65 7.42 13.23
CA ALA A 95 18.02 6.93 13.33
C ALA A 95 18.83 7.14 12.03
N LEU A 96 18.21 6.95 10.86
CA LEU A 96 18.84 7.25 9.55
C LEU A 96 19.14 8.74 9.36
N ASN A 97 18.27 9.63 9.86
CA ASN A 97 18.52 11.07 9.83
C ASN A 97 19.73 11.44 10.71
N HIS A 98 19.83 10.86 11.92
CA HIS A 98 20.99 11.06 12.80
C HIS A 98 22.29 10.50 12.22
N ALA A 99 22.22 9.43 11.44
CA ALA A 99 23.35 8.90 10.68
C ALA A 99 23.75 9.82 9.49
N GLN A 100 23.14 11.00 9.37
CA GLN A 100 23.40 12.06 8.39
C GLN A 100 23.01 11.73 6.93
N ILE A 101 22.11 10.77 6.69
CA ILE A 101 21.77 10.29 5.32
C ILE A 101 20.30 10.53 4.93
N CYS A 102 19.58 11.41 5.63
CA CYS A 102 18.16 11.59 5.34
C CYS A 102 17.66 13.02 5.62
N ASN A 103 17.50 13.82 4.56
CA ASN A 103 16.39 14.79 4.54
C ASN A 103 15.12 13.99 4.21
N TRP A 104 14.41 13.58 5.26
CA TRP A 104 13.20 12.77 5.15
C TRP A 104 12.04 13.54 4.52
N ALA A 105 11.35 12.90 3.58
CA ALA A 105 10.01 13.28 3.15
C ALA A 105 9.13 12.03 3.22
N GLU A 106 8.20 11.97 4.17
CA GLU A 106 7.19 10.90 4.19
C GLU A 106 6.38 10.99 2.90
N ARG A 107 6.48 9.96 2.08
CA ARG A 107 5.43 9.68 1.12
C ARG A 107 4.74 8.42 1.62
N ARG A 108 3.70 8.61 2.45
CA ARG A 108 2.69 7.57 2.68
C ARG A 108 1.92 7.36 1.38
N LEU A 109 2.56 6.70 0.41
CA LEU A 109 1.86 6.02 -0.66
C LEU A 109 1.41 4.68 -0.09
N CYS A 110 0.13 4.39 -0.27
CA CYS A 110 -0.56 3.18 0.16
C CYS A 110 -0.88 3.13 1.67
N ARG A 111 -2.02 3.74 2.03
CA ARG A 111 -2.90 3.14 3.03
C ARG A 111 -3.26 1.76 2.48
N ASP A 112 -2.86 0.72 3.21
CA ASP A 112 -3.25 -0.66 2.97
C ASP A 112 -4.76 -0.74 3.26
N SER A 113 -5.60 -0.65 2.24
CA SER A 113 -7.04 -0.85 2.36
C SER A 113 -7.36 -2.34 2.34
N THR A 114 -6.83 -3.15 3.26
CA THR A 114 -7.43 -4.47 3.52
C THR A 114 -8.72 -4.29 4.31
N HIS A 115 -9.75 -3.73 3.68
CA HIS A 115 -11.09 -3.68 4.23
C HIS A 115 -12.08 -4.04 3.13
N GLN A 116 -12.32 -5.35 2.97
CA GLN A 116 -13.54 -5.83 2.31
C GLN A 116 -14.73 -5.22 3.06
N ARG A 117 -15.43 -4.29 2.41
CA ARG A 117 -16.55 -3.52 2.97
C ARG A 117 -17.85 -4.07 2.42
N TRP A 118 -18.78 -4.36 3.34
CA TRP A 118 -20.17 -4.68 3.01
C TRP A 118 -21.01 -3.47 3.40
N ALA A 119 -21.64 -2.82 2.43
CA ALA A 119 -22.60 -1.76 2.69
C ALA A 119 -24.02 -2.33 2.55
N THR A 120 -24.81 -2.22 3.62
CA THR A 120 -26.27 -2.25 3.56
C THR A 120 -26.76 -0.87 4.00
N ASP A 121 -27.65 -0.26 3.22
CA ASP A 121 -28.59 0.87 3.42
C ASP A 121 -28.27 2.00 4.43
N LYS A 122 -27.02 2.12 4.91
CA LYS A 122 -26.50 2.97 5.98
C LYS A 122 -25.01 3.27 5.71
N PRO A 123 -24.40 4.26 6.41
CA PRO A 123 -23.03 4.71 6.11
C PRO A 123 -22.04 3.56 6.06
N LEU A 124 -21.03 3.62 5.21
CA LEU A 124 -19.97 2.61 5.06
C LEU A 124 -19.29 2.31 6.43
N VAL A 125 -19.74 1.28 7.14
CA VAL A 125 -19.18 0.82 8.43
C VAL A 125 -18.12 -0.29 8.19
N PRO A 126 -17.03 -0.41 8.98
CA PRO A 126 -15.88 -1.24 8.61
C PRO A 126 -16.07 -2.77 8.79
N GLY A 127 -15.64 -3.54 7.78
CA GLY A 127 -15.22 -4.94 7.89
C GLY A 127 -16.25 -6.01 7.49
N VAL A 128 -15.75 -7.16 7.00
CA VAL A 128 -16.56 -8.39 6.85
C VAL A 128 -16.92 -8.89 8.25
N SER A 129 -18.20 -9.11 8.47
CA SER A 129 -18.73 -9.62 9.74
C SER A 129 -19.49 -10.92 9.53
N SER A 130 -19.91 -11.56 10.61
CA SER A 130 -20.85 -12.69 10.59
C SER A 130 -22.30 -12.28 10.24
N TYR A 131 -22.49 -11.07 9.71
CA TYR A 131 -23.80 -10.57 9.31
C TYR A 131 -24.40 -11.45 8.21
N VAL A 132 -25.63 -11.90 8.45
CA VAL A 132 -26.42 -12.64 7.47
C VAL A 132 -27.07 -11.64 6.53
N ILE A 133 -26.73 -11.71 5.24
CA ILE A 133 -27.33 -10.87 4.19
C ILE A 133 -28.85 -11.05 4.22
N GLN A 134 -29.58 -9.94 4.30
CA GLN A 134 -31.04 -9.95 4.34
C GLN A 134 -31.63 -10.00 2.93
N ARG A 135 -32.87 -10.49 2.84
CA ARG A 135 -33.64 -10.49 1.60
C ARG A 135 -33.92 -9.05 1.15
N ASN A 136 -33.88 -8.85 -0.15
CA ASN A 136 -34.12 -7.60 -0.88
C ASN A 136 -33.14 -6.46 -0.55
N ASN A 137 -31.93 -6.79 -0.07
CA ASN A 137 -30.89 -5.79 0.22
C ASN A 137 -29.92 -5.60 -0.94
N LEU A 138 -29.37 -4.39 -1.05
CA LEU A 138 -28.15 -4.16 -1.81
C LEU A 138 -26.93 -4.66 -1.04
N VAL A 139 -25.97 -5.19 -1.79
CA VAL A 139 -24.75 -5.81 -1.30
C VAL A 139 -23.58 -5.26 -2.11
N ALA A 140 -22.88 -4.28 -1.55
CA ALA A 140 -21.66 -3.76 -2.15
C ALA A 140 -20.45 -4.62 -1.73
N LEU A 141 -19.57 -4.88 -2.69
CA LEU A 141 -18.30 -5.56 -2.51
C LEU A 141 -17.19 -4.72 -3.15
N ASP A 142 -16.09 -4.59 -2.43
CA ASP A 142 -14.84 -4.01 -2.91
C ASP A 142 -13.72 -5.03 -2.77
N THR A 143 -12.97 -5.29 -3.84
CA THR A 143 -12.02 -6.42 -3.83
C THR A 143 -10.76 -6.13 -3.04
N ASP A 144 -10.20 -4.93 -3.18
CA ASP A 144 -8.92 -4.54 -2.58
C ASP A 144 -7.82 -5.65 -2.68
N VAL A 145 -7.81 -6.45 -3.77
CA VAL A 145 -7.14 -7.75 -3.77
C VAL A 145 -5.75 -7.69 -4.40
N VAL A 146 -4.78 -8.30 -3.72
CA VAL A 146 -3.50 -8.68 -4.36
C VAL A 146 -3.76 -9.95 -5.17
N GLY A 147 -3.89 -9.78 -6.49
CA GLY A 147 -4.24 -10.82 -7.45
C GLY A 147 -3.03 -11.62 -7.97
N CYS A 148 -3.23 -12.24 -9.12
CA CYS A 148 -2.24 -13.09 -9.76
C CYS A 148 -0.93 -12.33 -10.03
N HIS A 149 0.20 -13.03 -9.84
CA HIS A 149 1.55 -12.47 -9.98
C HIS A 149 1.84 -11.28 -9.06
N GLY A 150 1.02 -11.02 -8.04
CA GLY A 150 1.20 -9.92 -7.10
C GLY A 150 0.69 -8.56 -7.60
N TYR A 151 0.00 -8.51 -8.75
CA TYR A 151 -0.66 -7.28 -9.21
C TYR A 151 -1.91 -6.99 -8.40
N TYR A 152 -2.14 -5.72 -8.10
CA TYR A 152 -3.37 -5.30 -7.45
C TYR A 152 -4.52 -5.31 -8.45
N SER A 153 -5.63 -5.95 -8.08
CA SER A 153 -6.89 -5.91 -8.83
C SER A 153 -7.93 -5.26 -7.94
N ASP A 154 -8.32 -4.04 -8.29
CA ASP A 154 -9.20 -3.22 -7.48
C ASP A 154 -10.46 -2.86 -8.25
N PHE A 155 -11.56 -3.49 -7.87
CA PHE A 155 -12.86 -3.20 -8.45
C PHE A 155 -13.96 -3.43 -7.44
N SER A 156 -14.98 -2.59 -7.54
CA SER A 156 -16.16 -2.70 -6.71
C SER A 156 -17.37 -3.12 -7.55
N ARG A 157 -18.28 -3.89 -6.95
CA ARG A 157 -19.57 -4.28 -7.53
C ARG A 157 -20.66 -4.25 -6.49
N THR A 158 -21.86 -3.85 -6.91
CA THR A 158 -23.06 -3.90 -6.07
C THR A 158 -24.02 -4.94 -6.65
N PHE A 159 -24.44 -5.86 -5.81
CA PHE A 159 -25.42 -6.90 -6.11
C PHE A 159 -26.71 -6.61 -5.37
N TYR A 160 -27.80 -7.17 -5.84
CA TYR A 160 -29.09 -7.12 -5.16
C TYR A 160 -29.51 -8.53 -4.77
N ALA A 161 -29.69 -8.77 -3.47
CA ALA A 161 -30.03 -10.05 -2.91
C ALA A 161 -31.56 -10.20 -2.89
N GLY A 162 -32.17 -10.76 -3.95
CA GLY A 162 -33.63 -10.87 -4.08
C GLY A 162 -34.37 -11.66 -2.98
N PRO A 163 -35.64 -12.07 -3.21
CA PRO A 163 -36.21 -12.43 -4.51
C PRO A 163 -37.04 -11.36 -5.24
N ASP A 164 -37.45 -10.28 -4.56
CA ASP A 164 -38.33 -9.27 -5.16
C ASP A 164 -37.54 -8.30 -6.05
N PRO A 165 -38.13 -7.59 -7.02
CA PRO A 165 -37.38 -6.60 -7.80
C PRO A 165 -36.77 -5.48 -6.93
N PRO A 166 -35.61 -4.91 -7.30
CA PRO A 166 -35.02 -3.79 -6.57
C PRO A 166 -35.96 -2.59 -6.57
N THR A 167 -35.95 -1.84 -5.46
CA THR A 167 -36.69 -0.58 -5.32
C THR A 167 -36.21 0.46 -6.33
N ASP A 168 -37.06 1.43 -6.64
CA ASP A 168 -36.68 2.51 -7.57
C ASP A 168 -35.53 3.36 -7.01
N GLU A 169 -35.49 3.58 -5.70
CA GLU A 169 -34.35 4.19 -4.99
C GLU A 169 -33.05 3.40 -5.20
N GLY A 170 -33.09 2.06 -5.06
CA GLY A 170 -31.91 1.22 -5.28
C GLY A 170 -31.42 1.25 -6.73
N LYS A 171 -32.35 1.30 -7.70
CA LYS A 171 -32.01 1.48 -9.12
C LYS A 171 -31.42 2.86 -9.40
N GLU A 172 -31.99 3.91 -8.83
CA GLU A 172 -31.50 5.28 -8.97
C GLU A 172 -30.09 5.42 -8.40
N LEU A 173 -29.83 4.86 -7.21
CA LEU A 173 -28.50 4.87 -6.59
C LEU A 173 -27.46 4.17 -7.48
N CYS A 174 -27.74 2.94 -7.93
CA CYS A 174 -26.84 2.21 -8.82
C CYS A 174 -26.67 2.91 -10.18
N GLY A 175 -27.76 3.49 -10.72
CA GLY A 175 -27.74 4.25 -11.96
C GLY A 175 -26.87 5.51 -11.87
N THR A 176 -26.97 6.23 -10.76
CA THR A 176 -26.15 7.43 -10.48
C THR A 176 -24.68 7.06 -10.35
N ALA A 177 -24.34 6.00 -9.61
CA ALA A 177 -22.98 5.53 -9.48
C ALA A 177 -22.37 5.09 -10.83
N LEU A 178 -23.15 4.39 -11.67
CA LEU A 178 -22.72 3.97 -13.00
C LEU A 178 -22.52 5.17 -13.95
N ALA A 179 -23.42 6.16 -13.90
CA ALA A 179 -23.29 7.38 -14.70
C ALA A 179 -22.04 8.18 -14.31
N GLN A 180 -21.77 8.33 -13.01
CA GLN A 180 -20.55 8.97 -12.52
C GLN A 180 -19.31 8.23 -12.99
N LEU A 181 -19.28 6.89 -12.87
CA LEU A 181 -18.15 6.08 -13.31
C LEU A 181 -17.89 6.26 -14.82
N ASN A 182 -18.92 6.14 -15.65
CA ASN A 182 -18.78 6.27 -17.10
C ASN A 182 -18.33 7.68 -17.52
N HIS A 183 -18.89 8.73 -16.91
CA HIS A 183 -18.45 10.11 -17.16
C HIS A 183 -16.98 10.29 -16.78
N ASN A 184 -16.59 9.90 -15.56
CA ASN A 184 -15.22 10.03 -15.06
C ASN A 184 -14.22 9.16 -15.85
N MET A 185 -14.64 8.00 -16.37
CA MET A 185 -13.81 7.21 -17.26
C MET A 185 -13.63 7.89 -18.63
N SER A 186 -14.65 8.58 -19.14
CA SER A 186 -14.62 9.22 -20.46
C SER A 186 -13.65 10.41 -20.54
N ILE A 187 -13.35 11.05 -19.41
CA ILE A 187 -12.42 12.19 -19.35
C ILE A 187 -10.95 11.76 -19.35
N LEU A 188 -10.65 10.50 -19.05
CA LEU A 188 -9.27 10.02 -18.93
C LEU A 188 -8.55 10.03 -20.28
N ARG A 189 -7.43 10.75 -20.34
CA ARG A 189 -6.56 10.83 -21.52
C ARG A 189 -5.11 11.10 -21.13
N PRO A 190 -4.12 10.72 -21.96
CA PRO A 190 -2.73 11.10 -21.75
C PRO A 190 -2.56 12.61 -21.60
N GLY A 191 -1.71 13.01 -20.65
CA GLY A 191 -1.41 14.42 -20.36
C GLY A 191 -2.43 15.14 -19.46
N LEU A 192 -3.53 14.50 -19.06
CA LEU A 192 -4.46 15.07 -18.06
C LEU A 192 -3.79 15.12 -16.68
N THR A 193 -3.83 16.28 -16.03
CA THR A 193 -3.34 16.42 -14.66
C THR A 193 -4.38 15.96 -13.64
N PHE A 194 -3.94 15.57 -12.44
CA PHE A 194 -4.86 15.21 -11.35
C PHE A 194 -5.83 16.34 -10.98
N ARG A 195 -5.38 17.60 -11.07
CA ARG A 195 -6.23 18.76 -10.77
C ARG A 195 -7.33 18.93 -11.82
N GLU A 196 -6.97 18.90 -13.10
CA GLU A 196 -7.97 18.95 -14.18
C GLU A 196 -8.96 17.80 -14.10
N TYR A 197 -8.50 16.59 -13.77
CA TYR A 197 -9.40 15.45 -13.55
C TYR A 197 -10.41 15.74 -12.42
N THR A 198 -9.95 16.26 -11.28
CA THR A 198 -10.84 16.62 -10.16
C THR A 198 -11.85 17.70 -10.56
N ASP A 199 -11.44 18.70 -11.34
CA ASP A 199 -12.32 19.79 -11.77
C ASP A 199 -13.37 19.33 -12.80
N LEU A 200 -13.05 18.31 -13.62
CA LEU A 200 -13.94 17.76 -14.65
C LEU A 200 -14.82 16.59 -14.18
N ALA A 201 -14.42 15.92 -13.10
CA ALA A 201 -15.14 14.77 -12.57
C ALA A 201 -16.56 15.18 -12.14
N LEU A 202 -17.51 14.27 -12.35
CA LEU A 202 -18.89 14.50 -11.93
C LEU A 202 -18.96 14.51 -10.39
N GLY A 203 -19.33 15.67 -9.84
CA GLY A 203 -19.57 15.82 -8.41
C GLY A 203 -20.66 14.88 -7.91
N ILE A 204 -20.54 14.42 -6.67
CA ILE A 204 -21.57 13.62 -6.02
C ILE A 204 -22.77 14.55 -5.72
N PRO A 205 -24.00 14.19 -6.11
CA PRO A 205 -25.18 14.98 -5.77
C PRO A 205 -25.34 15.17 -4.26
N GLU A 206 -25.83 16.34 -3.83
CA GLU A 206 -25.93 16.74 -2.41
C GLU A 206 -26.76 15.78 -1.53
N GLN A 207 -27.65 15.00 -2.15
CA GLN A 207 -28.49 14.03 -1.47
C GLN A 207 -27.76 12.76 -0.98
N TYR A 208 -26.48 12.57 -1.31
CA TYR A 208 -25.68 11.37 -1.00
C TYR A 208 -24.48 11.64 -0.10
#